data_AF-A0A371CC44-F1
#
_entry.id   AF-A0A371CC44-F1
#
_cell.length_a   1.000
_cell.length_b   1.000
_cell.length_c   1.000
_cell.angle_alpha   90.00
_cell.angle_beta   90.00
_cell.angle_gamma   90.00
#
_symmetry.space_group_name_H-M   'P 1'
#
loop_
_entity.id
_entity.type
_entity.pdbx_description
1 polymer ?
#
loop_
_entity_poly.entity_id
_entity_poly.type
_entity_poly.pdbx_seq_one_letter_code
_entity_poly.pdbx_strand_id
1 'polypeptide(L)'
;MNYQYKRIRRIGGAQLGCTKVDFDKEVEERHITSCTLDKVGTFHFIFGQELGDGFRKPYLVYYNEKEGVKHISCPLNYKVKHGAHPACVALDQNTFLFRNDSENGYELNHYLVSLDDCWQMSTYHRFEVGSKSKLLNLLNADHKPSFTEVHRTGLARIRYASEGDITMISNEGNAVKIHSSVLIGISSYFETLLKWKKMEAVPNEVRVDIPTSTLEVLVRYIYGEELDMTFVDACELVVFAQMCCLPELVHLASQWFKPNPPEDFDQAVSLWKKSFEARNSVMRAFAAGCLVEFLSPDEDGIDDSWDMDADELSHLWKDVAIATKRRYAGMRYQ
;
A
#
# COMPACT_ATOMS: atom_id res chain seq x y z
N MET A 1 13.97 23.83 -5.01
CA MET A 1 13.01 22.70 -4.94
C MET A 1 12.17 22.86 -3.68
N ASN A 2 10.88 23.18 -3.85
CA ASN A 2 9.95 23.33 -2.74
C ASN A 2 9.59 21.94 -2.22
N TYR A 3 10.03 21.62 -1.00
CA TYR A 3 9.49 20.49 -0.24
C TYR A 3 7.98 20.68 -0.12
N GLN A 4 7.19 19.90 -0.85
CA GLN A 4 5.77 19.78 -0.55
C GLN A 4 5.67 19.16 0.84
N TYR A 5 5.40 20.00 1.83
CA TYR A 5 4.96 19.54 3.15
C TYR A 5 3.74 18.66 2.94
N LYS A 6 3.92 17.33 3.04
CA LYS A 6 2.84 16.35 3.18
C LYS A 6 1.93 16.91 4.29
N ARG A 7 0.73 17.37 3.93
CA ARG A 7 -0.25 17.88 4.90
C ARG A 7 -0.42 16.81 5.97
N ILE A 8 0.03 17.12 7.19
CA ILE A 8 -0.24 16.29 8.36
C ILE A 8 -1.75 16.19 8.44
N ARG A 9 -2.28 14.95 8.34
CA ARG A 9 -3.72 14.73 8.48
C ARG A 9 -4.15 15.25 9.86
N ARG A 10 -5.28 15.94 9.89
CA ARG A 10 -5.85 16.51 11.10
C ARG A 10 -6.30 15.37 12.01
N ILE A 11 -5.97 15.45 13.30
CA ILE A 11 -6.41 14.47 14.30
C ILE A 11 -7.94 14.52 14.44
N GLY A 12 -8.58 13.35 14.41
CA GLY A 12 -10.03 13.19 14.56
C GLY A 12 -10.52 13.44 15.99
N GLY A 13 -11.80 13.15 16.25
CA GLY A 13 -12.40 13.28 17.57
C GLY A 13 -12.99 14.65 17.88
N ALA A 14 -13.90 14.66 18.85
CA ALA A 14 -14.47 15.89 19.36
C ALA A 14 -13.38 16.69 20.09
N GLN A 15 -13.22 17.95 19.71
CA GLN A 15 -12.27 18.86 20.36
C GLN A 15 -12.92 19.50 21.57
N LEU A 16 -12.30 19.34 22.73
CA LEU A 16 -12.72 19.91 23.99
C LEU A 16 -11.59 20.79 24.55
N GLY A 17 -11.89 22.03 24.88
CA GLY A 17 -10.96 22.90 25.60
C GLY A 17 -10.61 22.28 26.94
N CYS A 18 -9.31 22.07 27.20
CA CYS A 18 -8.83 21.37 28.38
C CYS A 18 -7.39 21.79 28.66
N THR A 19 -7.04 22.01 29.92
CA THR A 19 -5.63 22.23 30.28
C THR A 19 -4.88 20.92 30.29
N LYS A 20 -3.56 20.95 30.08
CA LYS A 20 -2.72 19.75 30.15
C LYS A 20 -2.81 19.07 31.53
N VAL A 21 -2.90 19.87 32.60
CA VAL A 21 -3.04 19.37 33.98
C VAL A 21 -4.36 18.61 34.16
N ASP A 22 -5.48 19.14 33.65
CA ASP A 22 -6.78 18.47 33.73
C ASP A 22 -6.79 17.18 32.90
N PHE A 23 -6.16 17.21 31.72
CA PHE A 23 -6.00 16.03 30.87
C PHE A 23 -5.19 14.93 31.57
N ASP A 24 -4.03 15.27 32.15
CA ASP A 24 -3.16 14.32 32.81
C ASP A 24 -3.84 13.70 34.04
N LYS A 25 -4.61 14.49 34.80
CA LYS A 25 -5.42 13.99 35.91
C LYS A 25 -6.51 13.02 35.44
N GLU A 26 -7.24 13.34 34.38
CA GLU A 26 -8.25 12.43 33.82
C GLU A 26 -7.63 11.12 33.34
N VAL A 27 -6.48 11.21 32.67
CA VAL A 27 -5.72 10.03 32.24
C VAL A 27 -5.34 9.20 33.46
N GLU A 28 -4.73 9.79 34.49
CA GLU A 28 -4.31 9.08 35.71
C GLU A 28 -5.48 8.33 36.39
N GLU A 29 -6.64 8.97 36.52
CA GLU A 29 -7.81 8.39 37.20
C GLU A 29 -8.47 7.25 36.41
N ARG A 30 -8.39 7.28 35.07
CA ARG A 30 -9.17 6.40 34.20
C ARG A 30 -8.31 5.59 33.24
N HIS A 31 -6.99 5.59 33.39
CA HIS A 31 -6.06 4.95 32.47
C HIS A 31 -6.33 3.45 32.32
N ILE A 32 -6.35 2.99 31.07
CA ILE A 32 -6.30 1.57 30.73
C ILE A 32 -4.90 1.24 30.21
N THR A 33 -4.52 1.92 29.14
CA THR A 33 -3.27 1.73 28.41
C THR A 33 -2.99 2.94 27.53
N SER A 34 -1.77 3.05 27.01
CA SER A 34 -1.38 4.11 26.10
C SER A 34 -0.37 3.60 25.07
N CYS A 35 -0.26 4.34 23.97
CA CYS A 35 0.69 4.07 22.92
C CYS A 35 1.14 5.37 22.26
N THR A 36 2.36 5.39 21.74
CA THR A 36 2.95 6.59 21.12
C THR A 36 3.12 6.37 19.63
N LEU A 37 2.72 7.36 18.84
CA LEU A 37 2.96 7.42 17.40
C LEU A 37 3.99 8.50 17.10
N ASP A 38 5.06 8.14 16.39
CA ASP A 38 6.15 9.06 16.07
C ASP A 38 5.62 10.32 15.34
N LYS A 39 6.18 11.48 15.69
CA LYS A 39 5.80 12.83 15.19
C LYS A 39 4.36 13.26 15.45
N VAL A 40 3.51 12.42 16.03
CA VAL A 40 2.13 12.75 16.40
C VAL A 40 2.02 12.96 17.90
N GLY A 41 2.33 11.93 18.71
CA GLY A 41 2.26 12.01 20.16
C GLY A 41 1.64 10.76 20.79
N THR A 42 1.22 10.90 22.05
CA THR A 42 0.73 9.78 22.87
C THR A 42 -0.79 9.73 22.89
N PHE A 43 -1.32 8.57 22.51
CA PHE A 43 -2.73 8.24 22.59
C PHE A 43 -2.99 7.46 23.88
N HIS A 44 -4.02 7.87 24.62
CA HIS A 44 -4.42 7.22 25.85
C HIS A 44 -5.80 6.59 25.69
N PHE A 45 -5.93 5.35 26.16
CA PHE A 45 -7.21 4.67 26.27
C PHE A 45 -7.66 4.75 27.72
N ILE A 46 -8.84 5.31 27.93
CA ILE A 46 -9.39 5.53 29.27
C ILE A 46 -10.74 4.83 29.43
N PHE A 47 -11.04 4.40 30.66
CA PHE A 47 -12.31 3.79 31.01
C PHE A 47 -13.46 4.76 30.80
N GLY A 48 -14.45 4.35 30.00
CA GLY A 48 -15.61 5.13 29.65
C GLY A 48 -16.90 4.62 30.27
N GLN A 49 -17.91 4.41 29.42
CA GLN A 49 -19.25 4.01 29.82
C GLN A 49 -19.25 2.64 30.50
N GLU A 50 -19.88 2.54 31.67
CA GLU A 50 -20.11 1.27 32.35
C GLU A 50 -21.18 0.43 31.64
N LEU A 51 -20.93 -0.87 31.49
CA LEU A 51 -21.83 -1.81 30.82
C LEU A 51 -22.42 -2.86 31.77
N GLY A 52 -22.01 -2.90 33.03
CA GLY A 52 -22.30 -3.98 33.98
C GLY A 52 -21.19 -5.04 34.05
N ASP A 53 -21.25 -5.93 35.05
CA ASP A 53 -20.32 -7.05 35.27
C ASP A 53 -18.82 -6.68 35.31
N GLY A 54 -18.52 -5.44 35.72
CA GLY A 54 -17.15 -4.92 35.75
C GLY A 54 -16.55 -4.62 34.37
N PHE A 55 -17.36 -4.61 33.31
CA PHE A 55 -16.93 -4.21 31.96
C PHE A 55 -17.26 -2.75 31.68
N ARG A 56 -16.36 -2.08 30.95
CA ARG A 56 -16.52 -0.70 30.49
C ARG A 56 -16.15 -0.59 29.01
N LYS A 57 -16.78 0.34 28.28
CA LYS A 57 -16.33 0.74 26.94
C LYS A 57 -15.21 1.77 27.08
N PRO A 58 -14.06 1.58 26.43
CA PRO A 58 -12.99 2.56 26.45
C PRO A 58 -13.28 3.74 25.52
N TYR A 59 -12.64 4.87 25.79
CA TYR A 59 -12.50 6.00 24.88
C TYR A 59 -11.03 6.17 24.51
N LEU A 60 -10.77 6.61 23.28
CA LEU A 60 -9.48 7.14 22.87
C LEU A 60 -9.44 8.64 23.19
N VAL A 61 -8.39 9.08 23.89
CA VAL A 61 -8.11 10.49 24.14
C VAL A 61 -6.69 10.85 23.71
N TYR A 62 -6.53 12.07 23.20
CA TYR A 62 -5.25 12.62 22.77
C TYR A 62 -5.22 14.11 23.11
N TYR A 63 -4.08 14.59 23.64
CA TYR A 63 -3.90 16.01 23.93
C TYR A 63 -3.05 16.67 22.86
N ASN A 64 -3.61 17.65 22.16
CA ASN A 64 -2.87 18.44 21.19
C ASN A 64 -2.24 19.65 21.88
N GLU A 65 -0.97 19.53 22.27
CA GLU A 65 -0.25 20.61 22.97
C GLU A 65 -0.17 21.91 22.18
N LYS A 66 -0.12 21.84 20.84
CA LYS A 66 -0.05 23.03 19.98
C LYS A 66 -1.35 23.82 19.97
N GLU A 67 -2.48 23.12 20.05
CA GLU A 67 -3.81 23.73 20.03
C GLU A 67 -4.39 23.94 21.44
N GLY A 68 -3.82 23.31 22.46
CA GLY A 68 -4.33 23.36 23.83
C GLY A 68 -5.70 22.68 23.98
N VAL A 69 -5.98 21.65 23.18
CA VAL A 69 -7.27 20.95 23.16
C VAL A 69 -7.09 19.45 23.35
N LYS A 70 -8.09 18.84 24.00
CA LYS A 70 -8.24 17.39 24.09
C LYS A 70 -9.14 16.90 22.95
N HIS A 71 -8.68 15.89 22.24
CA HIS A 71 -9.48 15.12 21.29
C HIS A 71 -10.02 13.87 21.98
N ILE A 72 -11.30 13.57 21.78
CA ILE A 72 -11.96 12.37 22.32
C ILE A 72 -12.77 11.64 21.25
N SER A 73 -12.67 10.31 21.21
CA SER A 73 -13.45 9.47 20.32
C SER A 73 -14.88 9.23 20.84
N CYS A 74 -15.72 8.60 20.01
CA CYS A 74 -16.89 7.89 20.50
C CYS A 74 -16.48 6.68 21.40
N PRO A 75 -17.41 6.09 22.17
CA PRO A 75 -17.12 4.87 22.91
C PRO A 75 -16.70 3.76 21.94
N LEU A 76 -15.55 3.16 22.17
CA LEU A 76 -15.03 2.13 21.29
C LEU A 76 -15.89 0.85 21.37
N ASN A 77 -16.05 0.18 20.25
CA ASN A 77 -16.92 -0.98 20.13
C ASN A 77 -16.36 -2.29 20.70
N TYR A 78 -15.41 -2.22 21.64
CA TYR A 78 -14.96 -3.38 22.42
C TYR A 78 -15.09 -3.11 23.93
N LYS A 79 -15.05 -4.17 24.73
CA LYS A 79 -15.24 -4.11 26.19
C LYS A 79 -13.93 -4.44 26.89
N VAL A 80 -13.61 -3.69 27.93
CA VAL A 80 -12.44 -3.94 28.79
C VAL A 80 -12.93 -4.20 30.21
N LYS A 81 -12.39 -5.24 30.85
CA LYS A 81 -12.68 -5.56 32.25
C LYS A 81 -11.90 -4.62 33.16
N HIS A 82 -12.51 -4.20 34.27
CA HIS A 82 -11.83 -3.39 35.28
C HIS A 82 -10.56 -4.11 35.79
N GLY A 83 -9.43 -3.40 35.83
CA GLY A 83 -8.11 -3.95 36.19
C GLY A 83 -7.34 -4.60 35.04
N ALA A 84 -7.91 -4.73 33.83
CA ALA A 84 -7.16 -5.22 32.69
C ALA A 84 -6.25 -4.11 32.13
N HIS A 85 -5.00 -4.49 31.83
CA HIS A 85 -3.97 -3.61 31.27
C HIS A 85 -3.45 -4.17 29.94
N PRO A 86 -4.27 -4.14 28.86
CA PRO A 86 -3.83 -4.64 27.57
C PRO A 86 -2.65 -3.82 27.04
N ALA A 87 -1.68 -4.50 26.44
CA ALA A 87 -0.66 -3.80 25.66
C ALA A 87 -1.31 -3.21 24.41
N CYS A 88 -0.93 -2.00 24.03
CA CYS A 88 -1.47 -1.31 22.87
C CYS A 88 -0.33 -0.79 21.98
N VAL A 89 -0.54 -0.85 20.67
CA VAL A 89 0.34 -0.25 19.67
C VAL A 89 -0.52 0.64 18.78
N ALA A 90 -0.17 1.92 18.71
CA ALA A 90 -0.68 2.82 17.70
C ALA A 90 -0.12 2.36 16.37
N LEU A 91 -1.01 1.97 15.48
CA LEU A 91 -0.60 1.76 14.12
C LEU A 91 -0.52 3.17 13.53
N ASP A 92 -1.65 3.85 13.34
CA ASP A 92 -1.72 5.23 12.85
C ASP A 92 -2.61 6.08 13.77
N GLN A 93 -3.02 7.26 13.33
CA GLN A 93 -3.86 8.18 14.11
C GLN A 93 -5.26 7.61 14.40
N ASN A 94 -5.71 6.61 13.62
CA ASN A 94 -7.08 6.08 13.65
C ASN A 94 -7.12 4.56 13.87
N THR A 95 -5.99 3.87 13.95
CA THR A 95 -5.93 2.41 13.98
C THR A 95 -4.98 1.92 15.05
N PHE A 96 -5.46 1.03 15.92
CA PHE A 96 -4.78 0.61 17.13
C PHE A 96 -4.88 -0.90 17.30
N LEU A 97 -3.76 -1.53 17.63
CA LEU A 97 -3.67 -2.97 17.91
C LEU A 97 -3.52 -3.20 19.40
N PHE A 98 -4.43 -3.97 19.98
CA PHE A 98 -4.39 -4.40 21.37
C PHE A 98 -3.97 -5.85 21.47
N ARG A 99 -3.11 -6.15 22.44
CA ARG A 99 -2.81 -7.50 22.90
C ARG A 99 -3.29 -7.63 24.33
N ASN A 100 -4.22 -8.55 24.55
CA ASN A 100 -4.72 -8.82 25.88
C ASN A 100 -3.98 -10.06 26.41
N ASP A 101 -3.09 -9.85 27.38
CA ASP A 101 -2.38 -10.93 28.03
C ASP A 101 -3.35 -11.58 29.03
N SER A 102 -3.85 -12.79 28.76
CA SER A 102 -4.78 -13.45 29.68
C SER A 102 -4.04 -13.86 30.95
N GLU A 103 -4.52 -13.43 32.13
CA GLU A 103 -3.96 -13.81 33.44
C GLU A 103 -3.93 -15.34 33.67
N ASN A 104 -4.75 -16.11 32.95
CA ASN A 104 -4.90 -17.55 33.15
C ASN A 104 -4.27 -18.40 32.01
N GLY A 105 -3.43 -17.83 31.16
CA GLY A 105 -2.55 -18.60 30.26
C GLY A 105 -3.20 -19.32 29.08
N TYR A 106 -4.50 -19.14 28.79
CA TYR A 106 -5.18 -19.96 27.77
C TYR A 106 -5.73 -19.24 26.53
N GLU A 107 -5.85 -17.91 26.46
CA GLU A 107 -6.24 -17.25 25.19
C GLU A 107 -5.68 -15.81 25.05
N LEU A 108 -4.62 -15.64 24.26
CA LEU A 108 -4.14 -14.31 23.84
C LEU A 108 -5.03 -13.75 22.72
N ASN A 109 -6.08 -13.02 23.10
CA ASN A 109 -6.88 -12.32 22.12
C ASN A 109 -6.19 -11.03 21.68
N HIS A 110 -6.02 -10.87 20.36
CA HIS A 110 -5.59 -9.60 19.78
C HIS A 110 -6.81 -8.87 19.22
N TYR A 111 -6.82 -7.55 19.29
CA TYR A 111 -7.93 -6.74 18.77
C TYR A 111 -7.37 -5.62 17.91
N LEU A 112 -7.85 -5.50 16.68
CA LEU A 112 -7.64 -4.31 15.86
C LEU A 112 -8.84 -3.40 16.04
N VAL A 113 -8.61 -2.16 16.45
CA VAL A 113 -9.64 -1.12 16.55
C VAL A 113 -9.33 -0.07 15.51
N SER A 114 -10.28 0.21 14.63
CA SER A 114 -10.18 1.27 13.63
C SER A 114 -11.26 2.31 13.88
N LEU A 115 -10.89 3.58 13.73
CA LEU A 115 -11.79 4.72 13.80
C LEU A 115 -11.92 5.35 12.42
N ASP A 116 -13.05 6.01 12.17
CA ASP A 116 -13.17 6.92 11.02
C ASP A 116 -12.35 8.20 11.25
N ASP A 117 -12.17 9.02 10.22
CA ASP A 117 -11.36 10.25 10.30
C ASP A 117 -11.88 11.27 11.34
N CYS A 118 -13.14 11.14 11.77
CA CYS A 118 -13.77 11.99 12.77
C CYS A 118 -13.82 11.36 14.17
N TRP A 119 -13.35 10.12 14.34
CA TRP A 119 -13.52 9.28 15.56
C TRP A 119 -14.96 9.20 16.08
N GLN A 120 -15.95 9.30 15.19
CA GLN A 120 -17.36 9.14 15.52
C GLN A 120 -17.82 7.70 15.40
N MET A 121 -17.14 6.91 14.57
CA MET A 121 -17.40 5.50 14.37
C MET A 121 -16.15 4.69 14.73
N SER A 122 -16.36 3.53 15.36
CA SER A 122 -15.29 2.56 15.59
C SER A 122 -15.71 1.18 15.10
N THR A 123 -14.80 0.50 14.42
CA THR A 123 -14.90 -0.93 14.14
C THR A 123 -13.88 -1.65 15.01
N TYR A 124 -14.17 -2.91 15.33
CA TYR A 124 -13.22 -3.75 16.04
C TYR A 124 -13.23 -5.15 15.45
N HIS A 125 -12.05 -5.75 15.37
CA HIS A 125 -11.86 -7.11 14.89
C HIS A 125 -11.04 -7.90 15.90
N ARG A 126 -11.58 -9.01 16.38
CA ARG A 126 -10.89 -9.92 17.31
C ARG A 126 -10.16 -11.00 16.52
N PHE A 127 -8.90 -11.25 16.86
CA PHE A 127 -8.11 -12.35 16.34
C PHE A 127 -7.83 -13.36 17.45
N GLU A 128 -8.13 -14.62 17.15
CA GLU A 128 -7.74 -15.76 17.97
C GLU A 128 -6.28 -16.13 17.66
N VAL A 129 -5.55 -16.61 18.66
CA VAL A 129 -4.18 -17.14 18.51
C VAL A 129 -4.19 -18.22 17.44
N GLY A 130 -3.43 -18.01 16.36
CA GLY A 130 -3.36 -18.93 15.21
C GLY A 130 -4.10 -18.48 13.96
N SER A 131 -4.94 -17.44 14.02
CA SER A 131 -5.67 -16.89 12.86
C SER A 131 -4.82 -15.95 12.00
N LYS A 132 -3.62 -16.37 11.57
CA LYS A 132 -2.75 -15.61 10.63
C LYS A 132 -3.50 -15.20 9.36
N SER A 133 -4.38 -16.05 8.86
CA SER A 133 -5.22 -15.81 7.69
C SER A 133 -6.22 -14.66 7.88
N LYS A 134 -6.73 -14.43 9.10
CA LYS A 134 -7.64 -13.30 9.37
C LYS A 134 -6.92 -11.96 9.45
N LEU A 135 -5.68 -11.95 9.95
CA LEU A 135 -4.82 -10.76 9.92
C LEU A 135 -4.46 -10.38 8.47
N LEU A 136 -4.11 -11.38 7.65
CA LEU A 136 -3.87 -11.23 6.21
C LEU A 136 -5.11 -10.71 5.47
N ASN A 137 -6.30 -11.24 5.75
CA ASN A 137 -7.54 -10.74 5.15
C ASN A 137 -7.89 -9.30 5.53
N LEU A 138 -7.41 -8.81 6.69
CA LEU A 138 -7.62 -7.43 7.13
C LEU A 138 -6.61 -6.46 6.51
N LEU A 139 -5.42 -6.93 6.17
CA LEU A 139 -4.46 -6.21 5.34
C LEU A 139 -4.89 -6.17 3.86
N ASN A 140 -5.65 -7.18 3.41
CA ASN A 140 -6.07 -7.37 2.02
C ASN A 140 -7.50 -6.90 1.71
N ALA A 141 -8.28 -6.42 2.68
CA ALA A 141 -9.64 -5.96 2.43
C ALA A 141 -9.64 -4.56 1.78
N ASP A 142 -10.27 -4.48 0.61
CA ASP A 142 -10.39 -3.37 -0.36
C ASP A 142 -10.94 -2.02 0.15
N HIS A 143 -10.77 -1.66 1.42
CA HIS A 143 -11.08 -0.33 1.97
C HIS A 143 -9.84 0.20 2.67
N LYS A 144 -8.99 0.92 1.91
CA LYS A 144 -7.82 1.69 2.37
C LYS A 144 -7.77 1.89 3.89
N PRO A 145 -7.20 0.95 4.68
CA PRO A 145 -6.66 1.31 5.97
C PRO A 145 -5.37 2.05 5.62
N SER A 146 -5.18 3.26 6.15
CA SER A 146 -3.87 3.90 6.05
C SER A 146 -2.87 2.97 6.73
N PHE A 147 -2.11 2.18 5.96
CA PHE A 147 -1.02 1.40 6.51
C PHE A 147 -0.10 2.32 7.28
N THR A 148 0.35 1.81 8.40
CA THR A 148 0.98 2.66 9.39
C THR A 148 2.47 2.69 9.18
N GLU A 149 3.20 3.69 9.64
CA GLU A 149 4.63 3.79 9.28
C GLU A 149 5.39 2.52 9.72
N VAL A 150 5.01 1.91 10.84
CA VAL A 150 5.54 0.61 11.32
C VAL A 150 5.08 -0.59 10.48
N HIS A 151 3.89 -0.57 9.88
CA HIS A 151 3.43 -1.63 8.96
C HIS A 151 3.97 -1.48 7.54
N ARG A 152 4.12 -0.23 7.06
CA ARG A 152 4.82 0.11 5.81
C ARG A 152 6.30 -0.22 5.90
N THR A 153 6.93 0.02 7.05
CA THR A 153 8.37 -0.25 7.25
C THR A 153 8.66 -1.59 7.91
N GLY A 154 7.67 -2.32 8.42
CA GLY A 154 7.91 -3.58 9.15
C GLY A 154 8.41 -4.68 8.25
N LEU A 155 7.80 -4.83 7.08
CA LEU A 155 8.29 -5.71 6.03
C LEU A 155 9.64 -5.21 5.49
N ALA A 156 9.78 -3.91 5.22
CA ALA A 156 11.08 -3.32 4.85
C ALA A 156 12.20 -3.63 5.87
N ARG A 157 11.92 -3.54 7.17
CA ARG A 157 12.88 -3.90 8.23
C ARG A 157 13.25 -5.38 8.18
N ILE A 158 12.29 -6.27 7.92
CA ILE A 158 12.57 -7.70 7.76
C ILE A 158 13.52 -7.92 6.57
N ARG A 159 13.31 -7.23 5.45
CA ARG A 159 14.21 -7.29 4.28
C ARG A 159 15.67 -6.99 4.64
N TYR A 160 15.91 -6.00 5.49
CA TYR A 160 17.28 -5.58 5.86
C TYR A 160 17.83 -6.27 7.11
N ALA A 161 16.98 -6.79 8.00
CA ALA A 161 17.38 -7.39 9.27
C ALA A 161 17.66 -8.89 9.18
N SER A 162 17.11 -9.59 8.18
CA SER A 162 17.34 -11.01 7.98
C SER A 162 17.54 -11.36 6.51
N GLU A 163 18.31 -12.42 6.28
CA GLU A 163 18.56 -12.94 4.95
C GLU A 163 17.34 -13.74 4.43
N GLY A 164 16.95 -13.49 3.18
CA GLY A 164 15.86 -14.22 2.53
C GLY A 164 16.20 -15.68 2.23
N ASP A 165 15.16 -16.53 2.20
CA ASP A 165 15.26 -17.97 1.93
C ASP A 165 15.07 -18.33 0.44
N ILE A 166 14.75 -17.34 -0.40
CA ILE A 166 14.63 -17.45 -1.86
C ILE A 166 15.47 -16.37 -2.54
N THR A 167 16.04 -16.69 -3.69
CA THR A 167 16.79 -15.76 -4.53
C THR A 167 15.99 -15.46 -5.79
N MET A 168 15.63 -14.20 -6.02
CA MET A 168 15.10 -13.74 -7.31
C MET A 168 16.23 -13.20 -8.16
N ILE A 169 16.30 -13.61 -9.44
CA ILE A 169 17.37 -13.26 -10.36
C ILE A 169 16.78 -12.56 -11.57
N SER A 170 17.25 -11.34 -11.85
CA SER A 170 16.89 -10.55 -13.05
C SER A 170 17.44 -11.17 -14.32
N ASN A 171 16.99 -10.68 -15.48
CA ASN A 171 17.53 -11.10 -16.78
C ASN A 171 18.99 -10.64 -17.01
N GLU A 172 19.44 -9.63 -16.28
CA GLU A 172 20.84 -9.17 -16.22
C GLU A 172 21.70 -10.02 -15.28
N GLY A 173 21.13 -11.03 -14.62
CA GLY A 173 21.84 -11.96 -13.73
C GLY A 173 22.04 -11.47 -12.30
N ASN A 174 21.62 -10.25 -11.97
CA ASN A 174 21.66 -9.75 -10.60
C ASN A 174 20.61 -10.45 -9.73
N ALA A 175 21.02 -10.80 -8.51
CA ALA A 175 20.25 -11.62 -7.59
C ALA A 175 19.88 -10.85 -6.32
N VAL A 176 18.63 -10.97 -5.89
CA VAL A 176 18.11 -10.39 -4.66
C VAL A 176 17.50 -11.49 -3.80
N LYS A 177 17.93 -11.58 -2.54
CA LYS A 177 17.34 -12.51 -1.58
C LYS A 177 16.07 -11.94 -0.99
N ILE A 178 15.02 -12.75 -0.96
CA ILE A 178 13.69 -12.39 -0.48
C ILE A 178 13.11 -13.51 0.40
N HIS A 179 12.11 -13.15 1.21
CA HIS A 179 11.43 -14.07 2.10
C HIS A 179 10.23 -14.70 1.38
N SER A 180 10.25 -16.02 1.23
CA SER A 180 9.18 -16.80 0.58
C SER A 180 7.82 -16.55 1.21
N SER A 181 7.78 -16.41 2.54
CA SER A 181 6.58 -16.12 3.31
C SER A 181 5.94 -14.77 2.98
N VAL A 182 6.76 -13.76 2.67
CA VAL A 182 6.29 -12.43 2.24
C VAL A 182 5.75 -12.51 0.82
N LEU A 183 6.48 -13.17 -0.08
CA LEU A 183 6.09 -13.34 -1.48
C LEU A 183 4.75 -14.10 -1.64
N ILE A 184 4.57 -15.19 -0.88
CA ILE A 184 3.32 -15.97 -0.83
C ILE A 184 2.17 -15.14 -0.27
N GLY A 185 2.44 -14.27 0.71
CA GLY A 185 1.44 -13.40 1.31
C GLY A 185 0.84 -12.37 0.34
N ILE A 186 1.56 -12.03 -0.73
CA ILE A 186 1.18 -10.98 -1.68
C ILE A 186 0.35 -11.52 -2.84
N SER A 187 0.66 -12.71 -3.36
CA SER A 187 -0.09 -13.29 -4.48
C SER A 187 -0.04 -14.81 -4.50
N SER A 188 -1.20 -15.41 -4.80
CA SER A 188 -1.35 -16.86 -5.02
C SER A 188 -0.57 -17.39 -6.22
N TYR A 189 -0.19 -16.50 -7.15
CA TYR A 189 0.74 -16.81 -8.24
C TYR A 189 2.06 -17.33 -7.69
N PHE A 190 2.65 -16.62 -6.72
CA PHE A 190 3.93 -16.99 -6.14
C PHE A 190 3.83 -18.25 -5.29
N GLU A 191 2.72 -18.45 -4.57
CA GLU A 191 2.48 -19.71 -3.88
C GLU A 191 2.52 -20.91 -4.84
N THR A 192 1.85 -20.78 -5.99
CA THR A 192 1.81 -21.82 -7.02
C THR A 192 3.20 -22.04 -7.63
N LEU A 193 3.89 -20.96 -7.99
CA LEU A 193 5.23 -20.99 -8.56
C LEU A 193 6.22 -21.72 -7.64
N LEU A 194 6.21 -21.39 -6.35
CA LEU A 194 7.13 -21.97 -5.36
C LEU A 194 6.80 -23.43 -5.04
N LYS A 195 5.51 -23.81 -5.03
CA LYS A 195 5.10 -25.21 -4.91
C LYS A 195 5.63 -26.03 -6.09
N TRP A 196 5.48 -25.52 -7.31
CA TRP A 196 5.96 -26.18 -8.51
C TRP A 196 7.49 -26.34 -8.52
N LYS A 197 8.23 -25.28 -8.20
CA LYS A 197 9.70 -25.32 -8.09
C LYS A 197 10.20 -26.34 -7.06
N LYS A 198 9.50 -26.46 -5.91
CA LYS A 198 9.80 -27.50 -4.91
C LYS A 198 9.59 -28.91 -5.47
N MET A 199 8.58 -29.14 -6.30
CA MET A 199 8.33 -30.45 -6.94
C MET A 199 9.43 -30.80 -7.95
N GLU A 200 10.02 -29.82 -8.61
CA GLU A 200 11.09 -30.03 -9.59
C GLU A 200 12.49 -30.20 -8.98
N ALA A 201 12.63 -30.12 -7.65
CA ALA A 201 13.92 -30.11 -6.94
C ALA A 201 14.91 -29.04 -7.46
N VAL A 202 14.39 -27.96 -8.04
CA VAL A 202 15.18 -26.82 -8.51
C VAL A 202 15.61 -26.02 -7.27
N PRO A 203 16.86 -25.49 -7.22
CA PRO A 203 17.29 -24.60 -6.14
C PRO A 203 16.29 -23.46 -5.91
N ASN A 204 16.31 -22.87 -4.70
CA ASN A 204 15.45 -21.75 -4.27
C ASN A 204 15.73 -20.45 -5.05
N GLU A 205 15.68 -20.53 -6.37
CA GLU A 205 15.97 -19.50 -7.34
C GLU A 205 14.76 -19.29 -8.25
N VAL A 206 14.35 -18.04 -8.38
CA VAL A 206 13.29 -17.61 -9.27
C VAL A 206 13.89 -16.63 -10.26
N ARG A 207 14.01 -17.04 -11.52
CA ARG A 207 14.45 -16.15 -12.59
C ARG A 207 13.23 -15.39 -13.11
N VAL A 208 13.37 -14.07 -13.22
CA VAL A 208 12.36 -13.16 -13.73
C VAL A 208 12.92 -12.41 -14.92
N ASP A 209 12.12 -12.28 -15.97
CA ASP A 209 12.52 -11.58 -17.19
C ASP A 209 12.24 -10.08 -17.09
N ILE A 210 12.92 -9.44 -16.15
CA ILE A 210 12.88 -7.98 -15.94
C ILE A 210 14.29 -7.46 -15.60
N PRO A 211 14.60 -6.20 -15.94
CA PRO A 211 15.86 -5.54 -15.57
C PRO A 211 16.10 -5.52 -14.06
N THR A 212 17.36 -5.32 -13.65
CA THR A 212 17.72 -5.26 -12.23
C THR A 212 17.04 -4.09 -11.51
N SER A 213 16.92 -2.94 -12.17
CA SER A 213 16.23 -1.77 -11.60
C SER A 213 14.77 -2.08 -11.31
N THR A 214 14.06 -2.68 -12.28
CA THR A 214 12.67 -3.10 -12.15
C THR A 214 12.50 -4.16 -11.06
N LEU A 215 13.44 -5.12 -10.97
CA LEU A 215 13.46 -6.12 -9.91
C LEU A 215 13.54 -5.47 -8.52
N GLU A 216 14.39 -4.46 -8.34
CA GLU A 216 14.49 -3.73 -7.08
C GLU A 216 13.17 -3.01 -6.73
N VAL A 217 12.52 -2.36 -7.71
CA VAL A 217 11.21 -1.72 -7.49
C VAL A 217 10.14 -2.75 -7.10
N LEU A 218 10.10 -3.89 -7.77
CA LEU A 218 9.20 -4.99 -7.43
C LEU A 218 9.43 -5.46 -5.99
N VAL A 219 10.68 -5.61 -5.57
CA VAL A 219 11.02 -6.02 -4.20
C VAL A 219 10.61 -4.94 -3.20
N ARG A 220 10.83 -3.66 -3.50
CA ARG A 220 10.32 -2.55 -2.68
C ARG A 220 8.81 -2.61 -2.51
N TYR A 221 8.07 -2.86 -3.59
CA TYR A 221 6.62 -3.08 -3.52
C TYR A 221 6.26 -4.24 -2.58
N ILE A 222 6.95 -5.38 -2.74
CA ILE A 222 6.74 -6.58 -1.91
C ILE A 222 6.90 -6.26 -0.42
N TYR A 223 7.85 -5.40 -0.06
CA TYR A 223 8.12 -5.04 1.32
C TYR A 223 7.45 -3.73 1.78
N GLY A 224 6.57 -3.14 0.98
CA GLY A 224 5.84 -1.91 1.33
C GLY A 224 6.72 -0.65 1.39
N GLU A 225 7.88 -0.68 0.73
CA GLU A 225 8.79 0.45 0.61
C GLU A 225 8.31 1.47 -0.43
N GLU A 226 8.90 2.67 -0.41
CA GLU A 226 8.62 3.69 -1.41
C GLU A 226 9.12 3.25 -2.80
N LEU A 227 8.22 3.33 -3.78
CA LEU A 227 8.53 2.98 -5.16
C LEU A 227 9.22 4.17 -5.82
N ASP A 228 10.51 4.00 -6.07
CA ASP A 228 11.28 4.92 -6.89
C ASP A 228 11.37 4.31 -8.28
N MET A 229 10.54 4.81 -9.20
CA MET A 229 10.37 4.25 -10.53
C MET A 229 10.89 5.21 -11.59
N THR A 230 11.69 4.69 -12.51
CA THR A 230 11.94 5.32 -13.81
C THR A 230 10.83 4.96 -14.80
N PHE A 231 10.86 5.60 -15.97
CA PHE A 231 9.96 5.27 -17.09
C PHE A 231 10.04 3.78 -17.47
N VAL A 232 11.27 3.27 -17.59
CA VAL A 232 11.52 1.87 -17.95
C VAL A 232 10.97 0.93 -16.88
N ASP A 233 11.20 1.23 -15.59
CA ASP A 233 10.68 0.41 -14.50
C ASP A 233 9.15 0.35 -14.53
N ALA A 234 8.48 1.49 -14.74
CA ALA A 234 7.02 1.55 -14.80
C ALA A 234 6.47 0.73 -15.98
N CYS A 235 7.10 0.79 -17.16
CA CYS A 235 6.71 0.01 -18.33
C CYS A 235 6.82 -1.50 -18.09
N GLU A 236 7.97 -1.96 -17.59
CA GLU A 236 8.20 -3.38 -17.31
C GLU A 236 7.29 -3.90 -16.19
N LEU A 237 7.02 -3.08 -15.17
CA LEU A 237 6.12 -3.45 -14.08
C LEU A 237 4.68 -3.65 -14.54
N VAL A 238 4.18 -2.90 -15.53
CA VAL A 238 2.82 -3.12 -16.05
C VAL A 238 2.67 -4.53 -16.61
N VAL A 239 3.66 -5.02 -17.36
CA VAL A 239 3.68 -6.38 -17.92
C VAL A 239 3.82 -7.41 -16.80
N PHE A 240 4.87 -7.26 -15.99
CA PHE A 240 5.20 -8.25 -14.97
C PHE A 240 4.12 -8.38 -13.90
N ALA A 241 3.59 -7.25 -13.41
CA ALA A 241 2.53 -7.24 -12.41
C ALA A 241 1.24 -7.88 -12.92
N GLN A 242 0.91 -7.68 -14.20
CA GLN A 242 -0.24 -8.33 -14.81
C GLN A 242 -0.05 -9.85 -14.86
N MET A 243 1.16 -10.31 -15.23
CA MET A 243 1.50 -11.73 -15.29
C MET A 243 1.47 -12.40 -13.90
N CYS A 244 1.91 -11.69 -12.86
CA CYS A 244 1.92 -12.18 -11.48
C CYS A 244 0.58 -11.97 -10.72
N CYS A 245 -0.46 -11.50 -11.40
CA CYS A 245 -1.77 -11.19 -10.82
C CYS A 245 -1.69 -10.17 -9.66
N LEU A 246 -0.96 -9.08 -9.87
CA LEU A 246 -0.77 -7.98 -8.90
C LEU A 246 -1.52 -6.71 -9.37
N PRO A 247 -2.87 -6.66 -9.27
CA PRO A 247 -3.67 -5.58 -9.84
C PRO A 247 -3.37 -4.20 -9.22
N GLU A 248 -3.01 -4.15 -7.93
CA GLU A 248 -2.58 -2.90 -7.28
C GLU A 248 -1.29 -2.37 -7.91
N LEU A 249 -0.29 -3.22 -8.13
CA LEU A 249 0.97 -2.81 -8.75
C LEU A 249 0.77 -2.36 -10.21
N VAL A 250 -0.11 -3.04 -10.97
CA VAL A 250 -0.53 -2.58 -12.31
C VAL A 250 -1.13 -1.18 -12.22
N HIS A 251 -1.98 -0.92 -11.23
CA HIS A 251 -2.60 0.38 -11.03
C HIS A 251 -1.57 1.46 -10.67
N LEU A 252 -0.65 1.17 -9.74
CA LEU A 252 0.40 2.11 -9.34
C LEU A 252 1.33 2.46 -10.50
N ALA A 253 1.81 1.46 -11.25
CA ALA A 253 2.64 1.68 -12.42
C ALA A 253 1.88 2.48 -13.50
N SER A 254 0.60 2.18 -13.74
CA SER A 254 -0.22 2.93 -14.70
C SER A 254 -0.45 4.39 -14.27
N GLN A 255 -0.60 4.65 -12.97
CA GLN A 255 -0.78 6.01 -12.45
C GLN A 255 0.48 6.85 -12.56
N TRP A 256 1.67 6.23 -12.55
CA TRP A 256 2.95 6.92 -12.65
C TRP A 256 3.10 7.72 -13.96
N PHE A 257 2.51 7.25 -15.06
CA PHE A 257 2.57 7.92 -16.37
C PHE A 257 1.74 9.19 -16.49
N LYS A 258 0.79 9.43 -15.58
CA LYS A 258 -0.04 10.66 -15.65
C LYS A 258 0.78 11.93 -15.36
N PRO A 259 1.54 12.00 -14.25
CA PRO A 259 2.45 13.11 -14.00
C PRO A 259 3.75 13.02 -14.82
N ASN A 260 4.11 11.83 -15.32
CA ASN A 260 5.33 11.57 -16.10
C ASN A 260 4.97 10.94 -17.45
N PRO A 261 4.33 11.70 -18.38
CA PRO A 261 4.04 11.18 -19.71
C PRO A 261 5.34 10.87 -20.47
N PRO A 262 5.30 10.04 -21.52
CA PRO A 262 6.43 9.86 -22.43
C PRO A 262 7.01 11.20 -22.88
N GLU A 263 8.33 11.35 -22.81
CA GLU A 263 9.01 12.60 -23.18
C GLU A 263 9.26 12.72 -24.68
N ASP A 264 9.29 11.59 -25.38
CA ASP A 264 9.58 11.47 -26.80
C ASP A 264 8.77 10.35 -27.47
N PHE A 265 8.92 10.26 -28.79
CA PHE A 265 8.23 9.29 -29.63
C PHE A 265 8.59 7.84 -29.24
N ASP A 266 9.87 7.55 -29.02
CA ASP A 266 10.38 6.20 -28.74
C ASP A 266 9.87 5.68 -27.39
N GLN A 267 9.83 6.54 -26.37
CA GLN A 267 9.20 6.22 -25.09
C GLN A 267 7.71 5.91 -25.29
N ALA A 268 7.00 6.69 -26.10
CA ALA A 268 5.58 6.46 -26.35
C ALA A 268 5.33 5.13 -27.09
N VAL A 269 6.18 4.76 -28.05
CA VAL A 269 6.15 3.43 -28.71
C VAL A 269 6.45 2.33 -27.70
N SER A 270 7.49 2.50 -26.88
CA SER A 270 7.89 1.51 -25.86
C SER A 270 6.76 1.26 -24.85
N LEU A 271 6.12 2.32 -24.35
CA LEU A 271 4.96 2.21 -23.48
C LEU A 271 3.78 1.53 -24.19
N TRP A 272 3.52 1.86 -25.45
CA TRP A 272 2.47 1.20 -26.23
C TRP A 272 2.75 -0.30 -26.36
N LYS A 273 3.97 -0.69 -26.73
CA LYS A 273 4.38 -2.09 -26.92
C LYS A 273 4.23 -2.89 -25.63
N LYS A 274 4.75 -2.37 -24.51
CA LYS A 274 4.61 -3.01 -23.19
C LYS A 274 3.15 -3.08 -22.74
N SER A 275 2.34 -2.06 -23.04
CA SER A 275 0.90 -2.11 -22.77
C SER A 275 0.15 -3.11 -23.66
N PHE A 276 0.63 -3.33 -24.89
CA PHE A 276 0.13 -4.35 -25.80
C PHE A 276 0.40 -5.76 -25.28
N GLU A 277 1.64 -6.04 -24.89
CA GLU A 277 2.07 -7.28 -24.27
C GLU A 277 1.25 -7.58 -22.99
N ALA A 278 1.07 -6.57 -22.13
CA ALA A 278 0.28 -6.67 -20.91
C ALA A 278 -1.24 -6.77 -21.14
N ARG A 279 -1.72 -6.65 -22.39
CA ARG A 279 -3.15 -6.53 -22.74
C ARG A 279 -3.87 -5.40 -21.99
N ASN A 280 -3.15 -4.34 -21.64
CA ASN A 280 -3.67 -3.18 -20.94
C ASN A 280 -4.20 -2.14 -21.94
N SER A 281 -5.48 -2.29 -22.32
CA SER A 281 -6.13 -1.42 -23.32
C SER A 281 -6.18 0.05 -22.93
N VAL A 282 -6.25 0.35 -21.62
CA VAL A 282 -6.27 1.72 -21.11
C VAL A 282 -4.92 2.38 -21.35
N MET A 283 -3.83 1.69 -21.02
CA MET A 283 -2.49 2.25 -21.20
C MET A 283 -2.06 2.30 -22.65
N ARG A 284 -2.48 1.33 -23.48
CA ARG A 284 -2.33 1.42 -24.94
C ARG A 284 -2.98 2.67 -25.52
N ALA A 285 -4.23 2.94 -25.11
CA ALA A 285 -4.96 4.11 -25.59
C ALA A 285 -4.31 5.43 -25.15
N PHE A 286 -3.75 5.46 -23.93
CA PHE A 286 -2.97 6.60 -23.45
C PHE A 286 -1.69 6.80 -24.27
N ALA A 287 -0.88 5.75 -24.46
CA ALA A 287 0.36 5.81 -25.23
C ALA A 287 0.09 6.22 -26.69
N ALA A 288 -0.95 5.67 -27.31
CA ALA A 288 -1.41 6.08 -28.64
C ALA A 288 -1.83 7.57 -28.69
N GLY A 289 -2.40 8.10 -27.61
CA GLY A 289 -2.68 9.52 -27.45
C GLY A 289 -1.40 10.36 -27.48
N CYS A 290 -0.38 9.96 -26.73
CA CYS A 290 0.94 10.63 -26.73
C CYS A 290 1.62 10.55 -28.10
N LEU A 291 1.55 9.41 -28.78
CA LEU A 291 2.11 9.26 -30.14
C LEU A 291 1.51 10.26 -31.14
N VAL A 292 0.20 10.53 -31.04
CA VAL A 292 -0.46 11.54 -31.88
C VAL A 292 0.05 12.96 -31.58
N GLU A 293 0.61 13.23 -30.41
CA GLU A 293 1.24 14.52 -30.09
C GLU A 293 2.62 14.67 -30.72
N PHE A 294 3.34 13.55 -30.88
CA PHE A 294 4.67 13.53 -31.50
C PHE A 294 4.65 13.40 -33.02
N LEU A 295 3.57 12.87 -33.61
CA LEU A 295 3.41 12.80 -35.06
C LEU A 295 3.24 14.21 -35.66
N SER A 296 4.35 14.78 -36.12
CA SER A 296 4.34 15.95 -37.00
C SER A 296 3.92 15.51 -38.42
N PRO A 297 3.07 16.27 -39.14
CA PRO A 297 2.69 15.94 -40.51
C PRO A 297 3.85 15.97 -41.51
N ASP A 298 5.01 16.52 -41.13
CA ASP A 298 6.15 16.79 -42.02
C ASP A 298 7.41 15.93 -41.71
N GLU A 299 7.36 15.01 -40.74
CA GLU A 299 8.48 14.11 -40.44
C GLU A 299 8.17 12.67 -40.85
N ASP A 300 8.99 12.12 -41.75
CA ASP A 300 9.09 10.69 -42.06
C ASP A 300 9.72 9.94 -40.86
N GLY A 301 9.08 10.04 -39.69
CA GLY A 301 9.60 9.58 -38.39
C GLY A 301 9.25 8.14 -38.05
N ILE A 302 9.15 7.25 -39.03
CA ILE A 302 9.05 5.81 -38.77
C ILE A 302 10.47 5.26 -38.85
N ASP A 303 11.06 5.02 -37.69
CA ASP A 303 12.34 4.32 -37.60
C ASP A 303 12.10 2.82 -37.77
N ASP A 304 12.74 2.20 -38.78
CA ASP A 304 12.74 0.76 -39.01
C ASP A 304 13.42 -0.02 -37.86
N SER A 305 14.02 0.67 -36.88
CA SER A 305 14.65 0.08 -35.70
C SER A 305 13.67 -0.47 -34.65
N TRP A 306 12.37 -0.18 -34.77
CA TRP A 306 11.39 -0.72 -33.84
C TRP A 306 11.27 -2.24 -34.07
N ASP A 307 11.77 -3.00 -33.10
CA ASP A 307 11.63 -4.46 -33.04
C ASP A 307 10.15 -4.84 -32.84
N MET A 308 9.33 -4.67 -33.89
CA MET A 308 7.90 -4.94 -33.88
C MET A 308 7.53 -5.80 -35.08
N ASP A 309 6.69 -6.80 -34.86
CA ASP A 309 6.17 -7.61 -35.95
C ASP A 309 5.04 -6.88 -36.73
N ALA A 310 4.65 -7.45 -37.87
CA ALA A 310 3.62 -6.86 -38.73
C ALA A 310 2.25 -6.74 -38.03
N ASP A 311 1.93 -7.65 -37.10
CA ASP A 311 0.69 -7.62 -36.34
C ASP A 311 0.74 -6.52 -35.28
N GLU A 312 1.85 -6.36 -34.58
CA GLU A 312 2.06 -5.29 -33.60
C GLU A 312 1.96 -3.91 -34.27
N LEU A 313 2.64 -3.71 -35.40
CA LEU A 313 2.56 -2.46 -36.18
C LEU A 313 1.12 -2.18 -36.64
N SER A 314 0.41 -3.20 -37.12
CA SER A 314 -1.00 -3.08 -37.51
C SER A 314 -1.89 -2.62 -36.35
N HIS A 315 -1.65 -3.14 -35.14
CA HIS A 315 -2.40 -2.75 -33.95
C HIS A 315 -2.02 -1.34 -33.47
N LEU A 316 -0.75 -0.97 -33.53
CA LEU A 316 -0.26 0.36 -33.18
C LEU A 316 -0.98 1.42 -34.03
N TRP A 317 -0.96 1.25 -35.35
CA TRP A 317 -1.56 2.22 -36.26
C TRP A 317 -3.09 2.26 -36.14
N LYS A 318 -3.75 1.15 -35.79
CA LYS A 318 -5.19 1.16 -35.46
C LYS A 318 -5.46 2.00 -34.22
N ASP A 319 -4.69 1.83 -33.16
CA ASP A 319 -4.86 2.58 -31.90
C ASP A 319 -4.56 4.07 -32.12
N VAL A 320 -3.49 4.40 -32.83
CA VAL A 320 -3.13 5.78 -33.21
C VAL A 320 -4.22 6.40 -34.06
N ALA A 321 -4.74 5.72 -35.09
CA ALA A 321 -5.84 6.23 -35.91
C ALA A 321 -7.12 6.51 -35.08
N ILE A 322 -7.41 5.67 -34.08
CA ILE A 322 -8.52 5.89 -33.15
C ILE A 322 -8.26 7.13 -32.27
N ALA A 323 -7.05 7.27 -31.73
CA ALA A 323 -6.66 8.42 -30.92
C ALA A 323 -6.73 9.73 -31.74
N THR A 324 -6.23 9.73 -32.96
CA THR A 324 -6.32 10.86 -33.91
C THR A 324 -7.77 11.28 -34.15
N LYS A 325 -8.66 10.32 -34.46
CA LYS A 325 -10.09 10.60 -34.65
C LYS A 325 -10.74 11.24 -33.42
N ARG A 326 -10.41 10.76 -32.22
CA ARG A 326 -10.92 11.32 -30.95
C ARG A 326 -10.46 12.76 -30.75
N ARG A 327 -9.20 13.06 -31.04
CA ARG A 327 -8.63 14.41 -30.94
C ARG A 327 -9.36 15.39 -31.88
N TYR A 328 -9.52 15.03 -33.15
CA TYR A 328 -10.24 15.87 -34.12
C TYR A 328 -11.74 16.01 -33.83
N ALA A 329 -12.37 14.97 -33.28
CA ALA A 329 -13.76 15.07 -32.84
C ALA A 329 -13.91 16.05 -31.67
N GLY A 330 -12.99 16.03 -30.70
CA GLY A 330 -12.98 16.97 -29.57
C GLY A 330 -12.82 18.43 -29.98
N MET A 331 -12.03 18.72 -31.02
CA MET A 331 -11.82 20.07 -31.55
C MET A 331 -13.02 20.63 -32.34
N ARG A 332 -13.96 19.79 -32.79
CA ARG A 332 -15.18 20.26 -33.49
C ARG A 332 -16.32 20.69 -32.56
N TYR A 333 -16.19 20.46 -31.26
CA TYR A 333 -17.17 20.81 -30.24
C TYR A 333 -16.71 21.93 -29.29
N GLN A 334 -15.59 22.58 -29.61
CA GLN A 334 -15.16 23.86 -29.02
C GLN A 334 -15.34 24.95 -30.07
#